data_AF-A0A926X767-F1
#
_entry.id   AF-A0A926X767-F1
#
_cell.length_a   1.000
_cell.length_b   1.000
_cell.length_c   1.000
_cell.angle_alpha   90.00
_cell.angle_beta   90.00
_cell.angle_gamma   90.00
#
_symmetry.space_group_name_H-M   'P 1'
#
loop_
_entity.id
_entity.type
_entity.pdbx_description
1 polymer ?
#
loop_
_entity_poly.entity_id
_entity_poly.type
_entity_poly.pdbx_seq_one_letter_code
_entity_poly.pdbx_strand_id
1 'polypeptide(L)'
;MVVIPPDFAAAQLPKYSIGSRCRLAPQTHSEWGTIIGQIYAPVFKDLGKSRQKADWWSWIYLVLLDADSPSRGWIIADWVDEEDLELLPAGQDLSASDESEAL
;
A
#
# COMPACT_ATOMS: atom_id res chain seq x y z
N MET A 1 19.47 -6.24 -19.98
CA MET A 1 19.72 -4.80 -19.87
C MET A 1 18.58 -4.21 -19.05
N VAL A 2 18.86 -3.73 -17.84
CA VAL A 2 17.84 -3.08 -17.00
C VAL A 2 17.60 -1.70 -17.59
N VAL A 3 16.39 -1.45 -18.10
CA VAL A 3 16.01 -0.12 -18.58
C VAL A 3 15.59 0.67 -17.35
N ILE A 4 16.46 1.58 -16.91
CA ILE A 4 16.17 2.51 -15.82
C ILE A 4 15.27 3.62 -16.37
N PRO A 5 14.19 4.00 -15.68
CA PRO A 5 13.34 5.12 -16.08
C PRO A 5 14.18 6.38 -16.32
N PRO A 6 13.82 7.23 -17.31
CA PRO A 6 14.55 8.48 -17.58
C PRO A 6 14.70 9.35 -16.32
N ASP A 7 13.72 9.30 -15.42
CA ASP A 7 13.63 10.12 -14.22
C ASP A 7 13.95 9.35 -12.93
N PHE A 8 14.54 8.15 -12.99
CA PHE A 8 14.80 7.36 -11.79
C PHE A 8 15.67 8.10 -10.75
N ALA A 9 16.64 8.89 -11.20
CA ALA A 9 17.47 9.72 -10.31
C ALA A 9 16.72 10.94 -9.73
N ALA A 10 15.63 11.35 -10.38
CA ALA A 10 14.73 12.41 -9.93
C ALA A 10 13.49 11.86 -9.20
N ALA A 11 13.33 10.53 -9.13
CA ALA A 11 12.23 9.90 -8.44
C ALA A 11 12.22 10.37 -6.99
N GLN A 12 11.07 10.86 -6.54
CA GLN A 12 10.89 11.23 -5.13
C GLN A 12 11.17 9.99 -4.27
N LEU A 13 11.68 10.20 -3.06
CA LEU A 13 11.80 9.11 -2.10
C LEU A 13 10.40 8.55 -1.79
N PRO A 14 10.29 7.25 -1.49
CA PRO A 14 9.02 6.66 -1.12
C PRO A 14 8.47 7.41 0.10
N LYS A 15 7.19 7.78 0.04
CA LYS A 15 6.52 8.48 1.13
C LYS A 15 6.46 7.62 2.40
N TYR A 16 6.45 6.30 2.24
CA TYR A 16 6.29 5.34 3.33
C TYR A 16 7.50 4.41 3.44
N SER A 17 7.81 3.99 4.67
CA SER A 17 8.95 3.10 4.94
C SER A 17 8.49 1.67 5.19
N ILE A 18 9.31 0.68 4.83
CA ILE A 18 9.11 -0.71 5.25
C ILE A 18 8.99 -0.79 6.78
N GLY A 19 8.04 -1.59 7.26
CA GLY A 19 7.65 -1.71 8.67
C GLY A 19 6.62 -0.67 9.13
N SER A 20 6.28 0.31 8.28
CA SER A 20 5.26 1.30 8.62
C SER A 20 3.86 0.68 8.58
N ARG A 21 3.02 1.14 9.50
CA ARG A 21 1.63 0.75 9.61
C ARG A 21 0.74 1.62 8.71
N CYS A 22 -0.13 1.01 7.93
CA CYS A 22 -0.99 1.73 6.98
C CYS A 22 -2.42 1.18 6.92
N ARG A 23 -3.33 2.03 6.47
CA ARG A 23 -4.67 1.68 6.01
C ARG A 23 -4.68 1.65 4.48
N LEU A 24 -5.41 0.69 3.92
CA LEU A 24 -5.71 0.66 2.50
C LEU A 24 -6.96 1.53 2.25
N ALA A 25 -6.83 2.56 1.44
CA ALA A 25 -7.91 3.41 0.93
C ALA A 25 -8.23 3.03 -0.52
N PRO A 26 -9.42 3.36 -1.07
CA PRO A 26 -10.62 3.86 -0.41
C PRO A 26 -11.62 2.73 -0.07
N GLN A 27 -11.27 1.46 -0.32
CA GLN A 27 -12.27 0.40 -0.50
C GLN A 27 -12.91 -0.07 0.81
N THR A 28 -12.24 0.02 1.96
CA THR A 28 -12.86 -0.25 3.25
C THR A 28 -12.16 0.52 4.38
N HIS A 29 -12.91 1.07 5.34
CA HIS A 29 -12.34 1.72 6.53
C HIS A 29 -11.65 0.75 7.50
N SER A 30 -11.61 -0.54 7.17
CA SER A 30 -11.26 -1.65 8.06
C SER A 30 -10.14 -2.54 7.53
N GLU A 31 -9.52 -2.20 6.40
CA GLU A 31 -8.36 -2.93 5.90
C GLU A 31 -7.05 -2.25 6.32
N TRP A 32 -6.38 -2.91 7.26
CA TRP A 32 -5.11 -2.48 7.78
C TRP A 32 -3.99 -3.47 7.44
N GLY A 33 -2.77 -2.95 7.40
CA GLY A 33 -1.60 -3.75 7.11
C GLY A 33 -0.28 -3.07 7.42
N THR A 34 0.78 -3.81 7.17
CA THR A 34 2.17 -3.36 7.37
C THR A 34 2.91 -3.43 6.05
N ILE A 35 3.63 -2.38 5.71
CA ILE A 35 4.44 -2.33 4.50
C ILE A 35 5.63 -3.29 4.64
N ILE A 36 5.72 -4.29 3.76
CA ILE A 36 6.81 -5.28 3.75
C ILE A 36 7.70 -5.19 2.52
N GLY A 37 7.34 -4.38 1.53
CA GLY A 37 8.13 -4.16 0.33
C GLY A 37 7.70 -2.89 -0.40
N GLN A 38 8.59 -2.40 -1.26
CA GLN A 38 8.35 -1.22 -2.09
C GLN A 38 9.11 -1.34 -3.41
N ILE A 39 8.48 -0.92 -4.50
CA ILE A 39 9.09 -0.87 -5.83
C ILE A 39 8.73 0.45 -6.49
N TYR A 40 9.60 0.93 -7.38
CA TYR A 40 9.30 2.04 -8.27
C TYR A 40 8.99 1.47 -9.66
N ALA A 41 7.75 1.60 -10.11
CA ALA A 41 7.23 0.88 -11.26
C ALA A 41 6.38 1.79 -12.17
N PRO A 42 6.26 1.45 -13.47
CA PRO A 42 5.39 2.19 -14.37
C PRO A 42 3.93 1.90 -14.00
N VAL A 43 3.13 2.95 -13.87
CA VAL A 43 1.69 2.80 -13.59
C VAL A 43 0.90 2.98 -14.88
N PHE A 44 0.03 2.01 -15.15
CA PHE A 44 -0.86 2.00 -16.31
C PHE A 44 -2.27 2.32 -15.81
N LYS A 45 -2.67 3.60 -15.77
CA LYS A 45 -4.07 3.94 -15.47
C LYS A 45 -4.87 3.55 -16.69
N ASP A 46 -5.93 2.79 -16.45
CA ASP A 46 -6.83 2.26 -17.47
C ASP A 46 -7.67 3.39 -18.08
N LEU A 47 -7.03 4.25 -18.88
CA LEU A 47 -7.71 5.19 -19.75
C LEU A 47 -8.15 4.38 -20.97
N GLY A 48 -9.37 3.84 -20.85
CA GLY A 48 -9.99 2.97 -21.84
C GLY A 48 -9.63 3.36 -23.27
N LYS A 49 -9.02 2.40 -23.99
CA LYS A 49 -8.68 2.43 -25.42
C LYS A 49 -7.46 3.28 -25.80
N SER A 50 -6.28 2.85 -25.40
CA SER A 50 -5.12 2.72 -26.30
C SER A 50 -3.98 2.07 -25.52
N ARG A 51 -3.04 1.40 -26.19
CA ARG A 51 -1.74 1.05 -25.60
C ARG A 51 -1.01 2.36 -25.25
N GLN A 52 -1.35 2.97 -24.13
CA GLN A 52 -0.67 4.15 -23.65
C GLN A 52 0.67 3.69 -23.07
N LYS A 53 1.73 4.37 -23.51
CA LYS A 53 3.01 4.35 -22.81
C LYS A 53 2.74 4.64 -21.34
N ALA A 54 3.49 3.98 -20.46
CA ALA A 54 3.57 4.42 -19.08
C ALA A 54 4.22 5.81 -19.07
N ASP A 55 3.38 6.84 -19.05
CA ASP A 55 3.81 8.24 -19.03
C ASP A 55 4.12 8.71 -17.60
N TRP A 56 3.86 7.87 -16.59
CA TRP A 56 4.22 8.13 -15.20
C TRP A 56 4.65 6.86 -14.46
N TRP A 57 5.45 7.07 -13.42
CA TRP A 57 5.99 6.05 -12.52
C TRP A 57 5.66 6.46 -11.10
N SER A 58 5.32 5.50 -10.24
CA SER A 58 5.05 5.75 -8.82
C SER A 58 5.68 4.68 -7.95
N TRP A 59 5.72 4.96 -6.65
CA TRP A 59 5.98 3.93 -5.65
C TRP A 59 4.75 3.06 -5.48
N ILE A 60 4.98 1.75 -5.51
CA ILE A 60 4.00 0.72 -5.22
C ILE A 60 4.52 -0.07 -4.03
N TYR A 61 3.64 -0.32 -3.06
CA TYR A 61 3.98 -0.95 -1.80
C TYR A 61 3.35 -2.33 -1.70
N LEU A 62 4.13 -3.31 -1.23
CA LEU A 62 3.60 -4.61 -0.85
C LEU A 62 3.16 -4.51 0.61
N VAL A 63 1.87 -4.67 0.85
CA VAL A 63 1.27 -4.56 2.18
C VAL A 63 0.88 -5.93 2.66
N LEU A 64 1.40 -6.34 3.82
CA LEU A 64 0.94 -7.51 4.55
C LEU A 64 -0.33 -7.15 5.31
N LEU A 65 -1.45 -7.80 4.97
CA LEU A 65 -2.73 -7.57 5.63
C LEU A 65 -2.74 -8.21 7.03
N ASP A 66 -3.39 -7.53 7.95
CA ASP A 66 -3.58 -8.04 9.30
C ASP A 66 -4.51 -9.26 9.33
N ALA A 67 -4.39 -10.01 10.43
CA ALA A 67 -5.18 -11.22 10.64
C ALA A 67 -6.69 -10.94 10.69
N ASP A 68 -7.09 -9.75 11.15
CA ASP A 68 -8.48 -9.30 11.27
C ASP A 68 -8.99 -8.55 10.03
N SER A 69 -8.14 -8.36 9.01
CA SER A 69 -8.54 -7.74 7.75
C SER A 69 -9.64 -8.58 7.08
N PRO A 70 -10.77 -7.98 6.63
CA PRO A 70 -11.86 -8.71 5.98
C PRO A 70 -11.41 -9.55 4.78
N SER A 71 -10.41 -9.08 4.03
CA SER A 71 -9.88 -9.79 2.85
C SER A 71 -8.85 -10.87 3.19
N ARG A 72 -8.46 -11.03 4.46
CA ARG A 72 -7.39 -11.96 4.88
C ARG A 72 -7.68 -13.42 4.55
N GLY A 73 -8.96 -13.78 4.46
CA GLY A 73 -9.41 -15.12 4.03
C GLY A 73 -9.09 -15.45 2.57
N TRP A 74 -8.80 -14.44 1.74
CA TRP A 74 -8.57 -14.58 0.31
C TRP A 74 -7.14 -14.20 -0.09
N ILE A 75 -6.59 -13.17 0.55
CA ILE A 75 -5.27 -12.60 0.23
C ILE A 75 -4.48 -12.33 1.52
N ILE A 76 -3.19 -12.63 1.47
CA ILE A 76 -2.26 -12.39 2.61
C ILE A 76 -1.60 -11.02 2.48
N ALA A 77 -1.20 -10.66 1.27
CA ALA A 77 -0.55 -9.42 0.95
C ALA A 77 -0.98 -8.95 -0.43
N ASP A 78 -0.97 -7.64 -0.64
CA ASP A 78 -1.35 -7.03 -1.92
C ASP A 78 -0.41 -5.89 -2.30
N TRP A 79 -0.32 -5.62 -3.60
CA TRP A 79 0.40 -4.47 -4.15
C TRP A 79 -0.55 -3.29 -4.27
N VAL A 80 -0.19 -2.19 -3.61
CA VAL A 80 -1.04 -0.99 -3.50
C VAL A 80 -0.26 0.24 -3.93
N ASP A 81 -0.91 1.11 -4.69
CA ASP A 81 -0.32 2.38 -5.13
C ASP A 81 -0.13 3.34 -3.93
N GLU A 82 0.88 4.21 -4.00
CA GLU A 82 1.18 5.18 -2.92
C GLU A 82 -0.01 6.09 -2.56
N GLU A 83 -0.85 6.41 -3.54
CA GLU A 83 -2.04 7.26 -3.38
C GLU A 83 -3.19 6.59 -2.62
N ASP A 84 -3.20 5.26 -2.60
CA ASP A 84 -4.24 4.44 -1.96
C ASP A 84 -3.83 4.02 -0.53
N LEU A 85 -2.75 4.57 0.02
CA LEU A 85 -2.30 4.28 1.37
C LEU A 85 -2.42 5.51 2.28
N GLU A 86 -2.90 5.26 3.49
CA GLU A 86 -2.88 6.22 4.59
C GLU A 86 -2.04 5.69 5.74
N LEU A 87 -1.02 6.45 6.19
CA LEU A 87 -0.21 6.05 7.34
C LEU A 87 -0.96 6.24 8.66
N LEU A 88 -0.74 5.29 9.58
CA LEU A 88 -0.99 5.53 10.99
C LEU A 88 0.22 6.22 11.63
N PRO A 89 0.00 7.23 12.50
CA PRO A 89 1.06 7.77 13.33
C PRO A 89 1.71 6.67 14.16
N ALA A 90 3.05 6.70 14.27
CA ALA A 90 3.78 5.78 15.13
C ALA A 90 3.26 5.91 16.58
N GLY A 91 2.68 4.82 17.12
CA GLY A 91 2.10 4.76 18.46
C GLY A 91 0.59 4.50 18.52
N GLN A 92 -0.12 4.46 17.39
CA GLN A 92 -1.44 3.84 17.29
C GLN A 92 -1.30 2.37 16.91
N ASP A 93 -0.80 1.55 17.84
CA ASP A 93 -1.24 0.16 17.87
C ASP A 93 -2.70 0.22 18.31
N LEU A 94 -3.61 -0.06 17.38
CA LEU A 94 -4.99 -0.37 17.73
C LEU A 94 -4.91 -1.69 18.52
N SER A 95 -4.68 -1.56 19.82
CA SER A 95 -4.90 -2.66 20.76
C SER A 95 -6.30 -3.18 20.46
N ALA A 96 -6.39 -4.48 20.18
CA ALA A 96 -7.64 -5.20 20.15
C ALA A 96 -8.53 -4.69 21.29
N SER A 97 -9.61 -4.02 20.94
CA SER A 97 -10.71 -3.74 21.85
C SER A 97 -11.41 -5.07 22.12
N ASP A 98 -10.72 -6.00 22.79
CA ASP A 98 -11.33 -7.23 23.28
C ASP A 98 -11.60 -7.08 24.77
N GLU A 99 -12.90 -7.10 25.05
CA GLU A 99 -13.50 -7.85 26.15
C GLU A 99 -12.95 -7.59 27.55
N SER A 100 -13.51 -6.59 28.24
CA SER A 100 -13.72 -6.67 29.68
C SER A 100 -14.81 -5.70 30.11
N GLU A 101 -16.06 -6.15 30.05
CA GLU A 101 -17.02 -5.96 31.15
C GLU A 101 -18.21 -6.93 30.93
N ALA A 102 -17.95 -8.20 31.23
CA ALA A 102 -18.97 -9.05 31.84
C ALA A 102 -18.70 -9.02 33.35
N LEU A 103 -19.60 -8.40 34.11
CA LEU A 103 -20.26 -8.92 35.32
C LEU A 103 -21.21 -7.87 35.91
#